data_AF-A0A934AZM0-F1
#
_entry.id   AF-A0A934AZM0-F1
#
_cell.length_a   1.000
_cell.length_b   1.000
_cell.length_c   1.000
_cell.angle_alpha   90.00
_cell.angle_beta   90.00
_cell.angle_gamma   90.00
#
_symmetry.space_group_name_H-M   'P 1'
#
loop_
_entity.id
_entity.type
_entity.pdbx_description
1 polymer ?
#
loop_
_entity_poly.entity_id
_entity_poly.type
_entity_poly.pdbx_seq_one_letter_code
_entity_poly.pdbx_strand_id
1 'polypeptide(L)'
;MKFPLFLILVSYFILGEKVSVSGGIGILLIASGSYTLNIHKARQSLLGPVKAVFREKGSMMMIGVALIYSVTSSLGKMGITNSSPFFFGSFYFILLTLLFTPIAMIKNKGRLTITRKDIGPLAAIGVTYSLMILFHMLAMSMTNVAYMISVKRTSLLFSIMYGHLLFREEKITEKAVGGIIMFAGFLLIVLSK
;
A
#
# COMPACT_ATOMS: atom_id res chain seq x y z
N MET A 1 9.47 2.12 -3.27
CA MET A 1 8.85 0.99 -3.98
C MET A 1 8.72 -0.17 -3.01
N LYS A 2 7.50 -0.55 -2.58
CA LYS A 2 7.33 -1.72 -1.70
C LYS A 2 7.48 -2.97 -2.59
N PHE A 3 8.33 -3.95 -2.29
CA PHE A 3 8.51 -5.11 -3.16
C PHE A 3 7.44 -6.18 -2.85
N PRO A 4 6.46 -6.44 -3.75
CA PRO A 4 5.46 -7.50 -3.53
C PRO A 4 6.08 -8.90 -3.48
N LEU A 5 7.30 -9.05 -4.00
CA LEU A 5 8.05 -10.32 -4.01
C LEU A 5 8.28 -10.87 -2.60
N PHE A 6 8.62 -10.02 -1.62
CA PHE A 6 8.76 -10.47 -0.24
C PHE A 6 7.44 -10.97 0.34
N LEU A 7 6.32 -10.36 -0.06
CA LEU A 7 5.00 -10.79 0.39
C LEU A 7 4.65 -12.19 -0.11
N ILE A 8 4.97 -12.52 -1.36
CA ILE A 8 4.72 -13.87 -1.91
C ILE A 8 5.46 -14.93 -1.07
N LEU A 9 6.76 -14.69 -0.80
CA LEU A 9 7.58 -15.64 -0.03
C LEU A 9 7.10 -15.74 1.42
N VAL A 10 6.90 -14.59 2.08
CA VAL A 10 6.57 -14.55 3.50
C VAL A 10 5.15 -15.05 3.75
N SER A 11 4.17 -14.75 2.89
CA SER A 11 2.81 -15.29 3.04
C SER A 11 2.75 -16.79 2.73
N TYR A 12 3.59 -17.29 1.82
CA TYR A 12 3.76 -18.73 1.61
C TYR A 12 4.29 -19.43 2.87
N PHE A 13 5.34 -18.90 3.50
CA PHE A 13 5.91 -19.52 4.71
C PHE A 13 5.00 -19.41 5.95
N ILE A 14 4.33 -18.27 6.14
CA ILE A 14 3.54 -18.01 7.36
C ILE A 14 2.11 -18.57 7.25
N LEU A 15 1.47 -18.45 6.08
CA LEU A 15 0.06 -18.82 5.89
C LEU A 15 -0.13 -20.01 4.96
N GLY A 16 0.91 -20.49 4.28
CA GLY A 16 0.78 -21.54 3.26
C GLY A 16 0.11 -21.05 1.97
N GLU A 17 0.00 -19.73 1.75
CA GLU A 17 -0.66 -19.17 0.57
C GLU A 17 0.13 -19.50 -0.70
N LYS A 18 -0.52 -20.19 -1.63
CA LYS A 18 0.04 -20.47 -2.96
C LYS A 18 -0.47 -19.43 -3.96
N VAL A 19 0.47 -18.74 -4.59
CA VAL A 19 0.22 -17.82 -5.69
C VAL A 19 0.34 -18.61 -6.99
N SER A 20 -0.68 -18.54 -7.85
CA SER A 20 -0.63 -19.19 -9.17
C SER A 20 0.38 -18.49 -10.07
N VAL A 21 0.89 -19.19 -11.08
CA VAL A 21 1.91 -18.62 -12.00
C VAL A 21 1.38 -17.35 -12.68
N SER A 22 0.14 -17.38 -13.16
CA SER A 22 -0.54 -16.22 -13.76
C SER A 22 -0.71 -15.08 -12.76
N GLY A 23 -1.07 -15.37 -11.52
CA GLY A 23 -1.17 -14.37 -10.46
C GLY A 23 0.19 -13.74 -10.11
N GLY A 24 1.26 -14.54 -10.07
CA GLY A 24 2.63 -14.07 -9.88
C GLY A 24 3.08 -13.11 -10.99
N ILE A 25 2.79 -13.45 -12.25
CA ILE A 25 3.04 -12.55 -13.40
C ILE A 25 2.23 -11.26 -13.25
N GLY A 26 0.96 -11.34 -12.84
CA GLY A 26 0.12 -10.17 -12.60
C GLY A 26 0.70 -9.24 -11.52
N ILE A 27 1.21 -9.81 -10.42
CA ILE A 27 1.89 -9.05 -9.36
C ILE A 27 3.13 -8.33 -9.90
N LEU A 28 3.94 -9.01 -10.72
CA LEU A 28 5.12 -8.43 -11.35
C LEU A 28 4.75 -7.29 -12.32
N LEU A 29 3.70 -7.45 -13.12
CA LEU A 29 3.20 -6.39 -14.00
C LEU A 29 2.75 -5.17 -13.20
N ILE A 30 1.98 -5.34 -12.12
CA ILE A 30 1.57 -4.22 -11.26
C ILE A 30 2.80 -3.52 -10.64
N ALA A 31 3.80 -4.29 -10.21
CA ALA A 31 5.03 -3.73 -9.67
C ALA A 31 5.80 -2.91 -10.73
N SER A 32 5.95 -3.45 -11.93
CA SER A 32 6.63 -2.81 -13.05
C SER A 32 5.88 -1.57 -13.55
N GLY A 33 4.55 -1.63 -13.68
CA GLY A 33 3.74 -0.47 -14.05
C GLY A 33 3.80 0.65 -13.00
N SER A 34 3.78 0.28 -11.71
CA SER A 34 3.99 1.22 -10.62
C SER A 34 5.39 1.84 -10.63
N TYR A 35 6.41 1.08 -11.05
CA TYR A 35 7.76 1.58 -11.26
C TYR A 35 7.80 2.61 -12.39
N THR A 36 7.25 2.29 -13.56
CA THR A 36 7.16 3.20 -14.71
C THR A 36 6.44 4.51 -14.35
N LEU A 37 5.36 4.44 -13.58
CA LEU A 37 4.63 5.62 -13.10
C LEU A 37 5.47 6.57 -12.23
N ASN A 38 6.43 6.03 -11.48
CA ASN A 38 7.24 6.81 -10.55
C ASN A 38 8.58 7.29 -11.15
N ILE A 39 9.05 6.66 -12.24
CA ILE A 39 10.29 7.04 -12.94
C ILE A 39 10.26 8.48 -13.43
N HIS A 40 9.10 9.02 -13.81
CA HIS A 40 9.02 10.34 -14.42
C HIS A 40 9.44 11.51 -13.51
N LYS A 41 9.55 11.29 -12.19
CA LYS A 41 10.17 12.26 -11.26
C LYS A 41 11.71 12.17 -11.22
N ALA A 42 12.29 11.05 -11.65
CA ALA A 42 13.73 10.79 -11.67
C ALA A 42 14.25 10.91 -13.11
N ARG A 43 14.61 12.12 -13.53
CA ARG A 43 15.01 12.50 -14.90
C ARG A 43 16.34 11.90 -15.39
N GLN A 44 16.73 10.70 -14.95
CA GLN A 44 18.01 10.06 -15.28
C GLN A 44 17.87 8.53 -15.39
N SER A 45 17.86 7.99 -16.62
CA SER A 45 18.01 6.58 -17.01
C SER A 45 16.96 5.55 -16.52
N LEU A 46 16.55 4.63 -17.40
CA LEU A 46 15.65 3.50 -17.09
C LEU A 46 16.17 2.60 -15.95
N LEU A 47 17.50 2.50 -15.78
CA LEU A 47 18.17 1.74 -14.71
C LEU A 47 18.70 2.65 -13.58
N GLY A 48 18.58 3.97 -13.72
CA GLY A 48 19.01 4.95 -12.72
C GLY A 48 18.39 4.71 -11.35
N PRO A 49 17.06 4.49 -11.23
CA PRO A 49 16.42 4.24 -9.95
C PRO A 49 16.87 2.93 -9.28
N VAL A 50 17.11 1.86 -10.04
CA VAL A 50 17.58 0.57 -9.50
C VAL A 50 19.00 0.71 -8.95
N LYS A 51 19.89 1.41 -9.66
CA LYS A 51 21.23 1.73 -9.15
C LYS A 51 21.18 2.73 -7.99
N ALA A 52 20.25 3.68 -8.01
CA ALA A 52 20.04 4.63 -6.91
C ALA A 52 19.52 3.94 -5.64
N VAL A 53 18.84 2.79 -5.74
CA VAL A 53 18.40 2.04 -4.56
C VAL A 53 19.57 1.63 -3.67
N PHE A 54 20.68 1.19 -4.28
CA PHE A 54 21.88 0.78 -3.54
C PHE A 54 22.79 1.95 -3.16
N ARG A 55 22.60 3.12 -3.77
CA ARG A 55 23.41 4.32 -3.53
C ARG A 55 22.83 5.21 -2.44
N GLU A 56 21.51 5.25 -2.34
CA GLU A 56 20.77 6.09 -1.39
C GLU A 56 20.43 5.33 -0.12
N LYS A 57 20.91 5.83 1.04
CA LYS A 57 20.58 5.25 2.36
C LYS A 57 19.06 5.13 2.59
N GLY A 58 18.29 6.11 2.12
CA GLY A 58 16.82 6.09 2.23
C GLY A 58 16.16 4.95 1.45
N SER A 59 16.73 4.58 0.30
CA SER A 59 16.24 3.46 -0.50
C SER A 59 16.58 2.10 0.12
N MET A 60 17.76 1.97 0.73
CA MET A 60 18.12 0.78 1.51
C MET A 60 17.21 0.60 2.72
N MET A 61 16.88 1.68 3.44
CA MET A 61 15.90 1.65 4.52
C MET A 61 14.51 1.19 4.03
N MET A 62 14.11 1.58 2.82
CA MET A 62 12.84 1.15 2.23
C MET A 62 12.79 -0.37 1.94
N ILE A 63 13.92 -1.03 1.68
CA ILE A 63 13.98 -2.49 1.57
C ILE A 63 13.68 -3.12 2.92
N GLY A 64 14.30 -2.62 4.00
CA GLY A 64 14.01 -3.08 5.37
C GLY A 64 12.54 -2.87 5.76
N VAL A 65 11.97 -1.70 5.44
CA VAL A 65 10.54 -1.43 5.64
C VAL A 65 9.67 -2.39 4.83
N ALA A 66 10.05 -2.71 3.58
CA ALA A 66 9.30 -3.66 2.77
C ALA A 66 9.31 -5.08 3.36
N LEU A 67 10.45 -5.52 3.92
CA LEU A 67 10.57 -6.80 4.62
C LEU A 67 9.68 -6.83 5.87
N ILE A 68 9.80 -5.83 6.75
CA ILE A 68 8.96 -5.72 7.95
C ILE A 68 7.48 -5.72 7.56
N TYR A 69 7.11 -4.90 6.57
CA TYR A 69 5.73 -4.82 6.10
C TYR A 69 5.21 -6.14 5.54
N SER A 70 6.08 -6.94 4.90
CA SER A 70 5.71 -8.25 4.38
C SER A 70 5.33 -9.22 5.50
N VAL A 71 6.12 -9.25 6.57
CA VAL A 71 5.85 -10.05 7.78
C VAL A 71 4.60 -9.56 8.49
N THR A 72 4.50 -8.26 8.76
CA THR A 72 3.34 -7.71 9.50
C THR A 72 2.04 -7.86 8.74
N SER A 73 2.05 -7.78 7.40
CA SER A 73 0.84 -7.97 6.60
C SER A 73 0.37 -9.42 6.62
N SER A 74 1.30 -10.37 6.54
CA SER A 74 1.00 -11.81 6.70
C SER A 74 0.48 -12.13 8.09
N LEU A 75 1.13 -11.63 9.15
CA LEU A 75 0.64 -11.78 10.52
C LEU A 75 -0.72 -11.10 10.71
N GLY A 76 -0.95 -9.95 10.07
CA GLY A 76 -2.24 -9.27 10.08
C GLY A 76 -3.35 -10.14 9.48
N LYS A 77 -3.10 -10.77 8.33
CA LYS A 77 -4.03 -11.74 7.74
C LYS A 77 -4.30 -12.91 8.69
N MET A 78 -3.26 -13.47 9.31
CA MET A 78 -3.40 -14.53 10.31
C MET A 78 -4.28 -14.08 11.49
N GLY A 79 -4.09 -12.86 12.00
CA GLY A 79 -4.95 -12.29 13.03
C GLY A 79 -6.41 -12.16 12.59
N ILE A 80 -6.65 -11.72 11.34
CA ILE A 80 -7.99 -11.61 10.76
C ILE A 80 -8.66 -12.99 10.64
N THR A 81 -7.94 -14.02 10.17
CA THR A 81 -8.51 -15.36 9.96
C THR A 81 -8.78 -16.11 11.26
N ASN A 82 -8.04 -15.81 12.33
CA ASN A 82 -8.22 -16.43 13.65
C ASN A 82 -9.20 -15.68 14.57
N SER A 83 -9.68 -14.49 14.17
CA SER A 83 -10.63 -13.72 14.97
C SER A 83 -11.82 -13.30 14.11
N SER A 84 -11.85 -12.07 13.63
CA SER A 84 -12.71 -11.63 12.53
C SER A 84 -12.12 -10.34 11.92
N PRO A 85 -12.45 -10.02 10.65
CA PRO A 85 -12.03 -8.76 10.02
C PRO A 85 -12.36 -7.51 10.84
N PHE A 86 -13.57 -7.48 11.40
CA PHE A 86 -14.07 -6.32 12.16
C PHE A 86 -13.43 -6.21 13.53
N PHE A 87 -13.27 -7.35 14.23
CA PHE A 87 -12.62 -7.38 15.53
C PHE A 87 -11.15 -7.00 15.40
N PHE A 88 -10.41 -7.65 14.50
CA PHE A 88 -8.99 -7.37 14.30
C PHE A 88 -8.75 -5.92 13.88
N GLY A 89 -9.53 -5.41 12.93
CA GLY A 89 -9.44 -4.02 12.50
C GLY A 89 -9.66 -3.03 13.64
N SER A 90 -10.74 -3.21 14.42
CA SER A 90 -11.05 -2.32 15.53
C SER A 90 -9.98 -2.38 16.62
N PHE A 91 -9.64 -3.59 17.08
CA PHE A 91 -8.68 -3.80 18.15
C PHE A 91 -7.29 -3.26 17.78
N TYR A 92 -6.80 -3.55 16.57
CA TYR A 92 -5.48 -3.13 16.11
C TYR A 92 -5.35 -1.59 16.08
N PHE A 93 -6.33 -0.89 15.52
CA PHE A 93 -6.27 0.57 15.42
C PHE A 93 -6.54 1.29 16.75
N ILE A 94 -7.38 0.72 17.62
CA ILE A 94 -7.54 1.23 19.00
C ILE A 94 -6.23 1.09 19.76
N LEU A 95 -5.59 -0.09 19.69
CA LEU A 95 -4.31 -0.33 20.36
C LEU A 95 -3.20 0.60 19.83
N LEU A 96 -3.11 0.78 18.51
CA LEU A 96 -2.21 1.76 17.90
C LEU A 96 -2.47 3.17 18.43
N THR A 97 -3.73 3.58 18.49
CA THR A 97 -4.10 4.92 18.99
C THR A 97 -3.68 5.07 20.45
N LEU A 98 -3.96 4.08 21.31
CA LEU A 98 -3.60 4.11 22.73
C LEU A 98 -2.08 4.14 22.95
N LEU A 99 -1.30 3.40 22.15
CA LEU A 99 0.15 3.34 22.30
C LEU A 99 0.86 4.58 21.73
N PHE A 100 0.40 5.08 20.59
CA PHE A 100 1.08 6.18 19.88
C PHE A 100 0.60 7.57 20.32
N THR A 101 -0.60 7.72 20.87
CA THR A 101 -1.10 9.03 21.35
C THR A 101 -0.23 9.62 22.46
N PRO A 102 0.16 8.88 23.52
CA PRO A 102 1.04 9.40 24.56
C PRO A 102 2.41 9.82 23.99
N ILE A 103 2.98 9.00 23.12
CA ILE A 103 4.27 9.29 22.46
C ILE A 103 4.17 10.58 21.63
N ALA A 104 3.08 10.73 20.88
CA ALA A 104 2.82 11.93 20.09
C ALA A 104 2.69 13.16 21.00
N MET A 105 1.95 13.09 22.10
CA MET A 105 1.79 14.20 23.04
C MET A 105 3.13 14.63 23.67
N ILE A 106 3.94 13.68 24.11
CA ILE A 106 5.27 13.94 24.70
C ILE A 106 6.19 14.61 23.68
N LYS A 107 6.26 14.08 22.45
CA LYS A 107 7.11 14.65 21.39
C LYS A 107 6.65 16.02 20.93
N ASN A 108 5.35 16.31 21.00
CA ASN A 108 4.81 17.59 20.55
C ASN A 108 4.98 18.73 21.57
N LYS A 109 5.48 18.46 22.78
CA LYS A 109 5.73 19.47 23.84
C LYS A 109 4.55 20.45 24.04
N GLY A 110 3.31 19.99 23.90
CA GLY A 110 2.11 20.82 24.05
C GLY A 110 1.77 21.77 22.90
N ARG A 111 2.41 21.66 21.73
CA ARG A 111 2.10 22.50 20.53
C ARG A 111 0.92 22.01 19.69
N LEU A 112 0.23 20.94 20.11
CA LEU A 112 -1.01 20.49 19.48
C LEU A 112 -2.18 21.37 19.93
N THR A 113 -2.43 22.44 19.18
CA THR A 113 -3.65 23.23 19.31
C THR A 113 -4.65 22.77 18.26
N ILE A 114 -5.59 21.92 18.66
CA ILE A 114 -6.75 21.57 17.83
C ILE A 114 -7.84 22.62 18.07
N THR A 115 -8.23 23.33 17.03
CA THR A 115 -9.28 24.35 17.10
C THR A 115 -10.62 23.76 16.66
N ARG A 116 -11.75 24.37 17.05
CA ARG A 116 -13.09 23.93 16.59
C ARG A 116 -13.23 23.86 15.06
N LYS A 117 -12.47 24.68 14.33
CA LYS A 117 -12.42 24.69 12.86
C LYS A 117 -11.79 23.43 12.26
N ASP A 118 -10.93 22.76 13.02
CA ASP A 118 -10.21 21.55 12.57
C ASP A 118 -11.05 20.28 12.77
N ILE A 119 -12.06 20.32 13.66
CA ILE A 119 -12.88 19.15 14.01
C ILE A 119 -13.60 18.58 12.78
N GLY A 120 -14.18 19.43 11.93
CA GLY A 120 -14.88 18.98 10.72
C GLY A 120 -13.96 18.21 9.75
N PRO A 121 -12.84 18.81 9.29
CA PRO A 121 -11.86 18.13 8.46
C PRO A 121 -11.25 16.88 9.11
N LEU A 122 -10.93 16.92 10.40
CA LEU A 122 -10.39 15.77 11.13
C LEU A 122 -11.40 14.61 11.22
N ALA A 123 -12.67 14.92 11.46
CA ALA A 123 -13.74 13.93 11.47
C ALA A 123 -13.93 13.30 10.08
N ALA A 124 -13.89 14.10 9.01
CA ALA A 124 -13.97 13.59 7.64
C ALA A 124 -12.83 12.62 7.32
N ILE A 125 -11.57 12.99 7.67
CA ILE A 125 -10.42 12.10 7.52
C ILE A 125 -10.60 10.81 8.32
N GLY A 126 -11.05 10.91 9.58
CA GLY A 126 -11.28 9.76 10.45
C GLY A 126 -12.33 8.80 9.88
N VAL A 127 -13.46 9.33 9.39
CA VAL A 127 -14.54 8.53 8.79
C VAL A 127 -14.07 7.85 7.50
N THR A 128 -13.46 8.60 6.57
CA THR A 128 -12.97 8.04 5.30
C THR A 128 -11.88 6.99 5.54
N TYR A 129 -10.99 7.21 6.50
CA TYR A 129 -9.94 6.26 6.85
C TYR A 129 -10.50 5.00 7.51
N SER A 130 -11.47 5.14 8.41
CA SER A 130 -12.15 4.00 9.04
C SER A 130 -12.86 3.14 8.00
N LEU A 131 -13.56 3.76 7.05
CA LEU A 131 -14.20 3.05 5.94
C LEU A 131 -13.18 2.31 5.06
N MET A 132 -12.04 2.94 4.78
CA MET A 132 -10.92 2.32 4.06
C MET A 132 -10.37 1.10 4.80
N ILE A 133 -10.22 1.17 6.13
CA ILE A 133 -9.79 0.04 6.96
C ILE A 133 -10.79 -1.10 6.89
N LEU A 134 -12.09 -0.84 7.00
CA LEU A 134 -13.12 -1.87 6.95
C LEU A 134 -13.04 -2.65 5.64
N PHE A 135 -13.00 -1.96 4.50
CA PHE A 135 -12.84 -2.62 3.20
C PHE A 135 -11.50 -3.34 3.07
N HIS A 136 -10.42 -2.79 3.65
CA HIS A 136 -9.13 -3.45 3.64
C HIS A 136 -9.13 -4.75 4.44
N MET A 137 -9.77 -4.78 5.61
CA MET A 137 -9.86 -5.97 6.47
C MET A 137 -10.79 -7.03 5.88
N LEU A 138 -11.84 -6.64 5.16
CA LEU A 138 -12.68 -7.56 4.40
C LEU A 138 -11.95 -8.14 3.19
N ALA A 139 -11.30 -7.30 2.38
CA ALA A 139 -10.53 -7.76 1.22
C ALA A 139 -9.39 -8.71 1.65
N MET A 140 -8.59 -8.25 2.62
CA MET A 140 -8.27 -8.98 3.84
C MET A 140 -8.50 -10.47 3.84
N SER A 141 -9.65 -10.85 4.41
CA SER A 141 -10.08 -12.23 4.64
C SER A 141 -10.40 -12.99 3.35
N MET A 142 -10.86 -12.31 2.29
CA MET A 142 -11.42 -12.94 1.10
C MET A 142 -10.41 -13.44 0.06
N THR A 143 -9.14 -13.01 0.13
CA THR A 143 -8.12 -13.38 -0.87
C THR A 143 -6.72 -13.49 -0.26
N ASN A 144 -5.76 -13.94 -1.07
CA ASN A 144 -4.36 -14.03 -0.65
C ASN A 144 -3.77 -12.64 -0.39
N VAL A 145 -2.88 -12.54 0.61
CA VAL A 145 -2.26 -11.27 1.02
C VAL A 145 -1.52 -10.62 -0.14
N ALA A 146 -0.78 -11.42 -0.91
CA ALA A 146 -0.02 -10.95 -2.07
C ALA A 146 -0.93 -10.37 -3.18
N TYR A 147 -2.09 -10.99 -3.43
CA TYR A 147 -3.07 -10.49 -4.39
C TYR A 147 -3.74 -9.21 -3.91
N MET A 148 -4.25 -9.19 -2.67
CA MET A 148 -4.91 -8.01 -2.11
C MET A 148 -3.98 -6.79 -2.15
N ILE A 149 -2.74 -6.93 -1.67
CA ILE A 149 -1.79 -5.82 -1.63
C ILE A 149 -1.41 -5.35 -3.03
N SER A 150 -1.31 -6.26 -3.99
CA SER A 150 -1.00 -5.91 -5.38
C SER A 150 -2.17 -5.16 -6.02
N VAL A 151 -3.39 -5.65 -5.88
CA VAL A 151 -4.61 -4.96 -6.33
C VAL A 151 -4.74 -3.60 -5.64
N LYS A 152 -4.51 -3.48 -4.34
CA LYS A 152 -4.57 -2.19 -3.61
C LYS A 152 -3.66 -1.12 -4.21
N ARG A 153 -2.54 -1.51 -4.84
CA ARG A 153 -1.62 -0.56 -5.49
C ARG A 153 -2.17 0.04 -6.78
N THR A 154 -3.15 -0.60 -7.42
CA THR A 154 -3.82 0.01 -8.58
C THR A 154 -4.55 1.31 -8.20
N SER A 155 -4.73 1.60 -6.90
CA SER A 155 -5.14 2.93 -6.41
C SER A 155 -4.24 4.08 -6.87
N LEU A 156 -2.99 3.80 -7.26
CA LEU A 156 -2.12 4.79 -7.91
C LEU A 156 -2.71 5.28 -9.23
N LEU A 157 -3.44 4.45 -9.97
CA LEU A 157 -4.14 4.84 -11.20
C LEU A 157 -5.22 5.88 -10.89
N PHE A 158 -6.07 5.60 -9.91
CA PHE A 158 -7.10 6.54 -9.47
C PHE A 158 -6.48 7.84 -8.95
N SER A 159 -5.37 7.76 -8.20
CA SER A 159 -4.65 8.93 -7.70
C SER A 159 -4.15 9.83 -8.83
N ILE A 160 -3.69 9.25 -9.95
CA ILE A 160 -3.25 10.00 -11.13
C ILE A 160 -4.45 10.61 -11.86
N MET A 161 -5.54 9.87 -12.00
CA MET A 161 -6.78 10.37 -12.61
C MET A 161 -7.35 11.55 -11.83
N TYR A 162 -7.49 11.41 -10.51
CA TYR A 162 -7.92 12.51 -9.64
C TYR A 162 -6.91 13.65 -9.61
N GLY A 163 -5.61 13.35 -9.65
CA GLY A 163 -4.52 14.31 -9.80
C GLY A 163 -4.73 15.22 -11.02
N HIS A 164 -5.06 14.63 -12.17
CA HIS A 164 -5.37 15.42 -13.36
C HIS A 164 -6.71 16.16 -13.25
N LEU A 165 -7.78 15.49 -12.84
CA LEU A 165 -9.11 16.10 -12.82
C LEU A 165 -9.21 17.30 -11.86
N LEU A 166 -8.59 17.18 -10.67
CA LEU A 166 -8.68 18.18 -9.62
C LEU A 166 -7.55 19.22 -9.68
N PHE A 167 -6.33 18.80 -10.05
CA PHE A 167 -5.14 19.67 -10.02
C PHE A 167 -4.60 20.04 -11.41
N ARG A 168 -5.25 19.57 -12.49
CA ARG A 168 -4.90 19.86 -13.90
C ARG A 168 -3.45 19.54 -14.25
N GLU A 169 -2.89 18.45 -13.70
CA GLU A 169 -1.53 18.01 -14.07
C GLU A 169 -1.45 17.65 -15.57
N GLU A 170 -0.57 18.31 -16.34
CA GLU A 170 -0.48 18.16 -17.81
C GLU A 170 0.22 16.87 -18.28
N LYS A 171 0.95 16.16 -17.41
CA LYS A 171 1.80 15.01 -17.78
C LYS A 171 1.14 13.63 -17.59
N ILE A 172 -0.10 13.46 -18.06
CA ILE A 172 -0.80 12.16 -17.94
C ILE A 172 -0.33 11.15 -18.98
N THR A 173 -0.06 11.60 -20.21
CA THR A 173 0.26 10.70 -21.34
C THR A 173 1.49 9.85 -21.03
N GLU A 174 2.47 10.42 -20.33
CA GLU A 174 3.67 9.73 -19.87
C GLU A 174 3.36 8.70 -18.74
N LYS A 175 2.31 8.95 -17.95
CA LYS A 175 1.82 8.04 -16.90
C LYS A 175 0.87 6.96 -17.47
N ALA A 176 0.32 7.14 -18.66
CA ALA A 176 -0.64 6.20 -19.25
C ALA A 176 -0.02 4.81 -19.49
N VAL A 177 1.25 4.75 -19.90
CA VAL A 177 1.96 3.48 -20.15
C VAL A 177 2.06 2.64 -18.88
N GLY A 178 2.52 3.25 -17.77
CA GLY A 178 2.55 2.58 -16.48
C GLY A 178 1.15 2.17 -16.01
N GLY A 179 0.14 2.98 -16.34
CA GLY A 179 -1.25 2.68 -16.05
C GLY A 179 -1.80 1.44 -16.77
N ILE A 180 -1.54 1.32 -18.07
CA ILE A 180 -1.93 0.17 -18.88
C ILE A 180 -1.25 -1.12 -18.36
N ILE A 181 0.04 -1.05 -18.03
CA ILE A 181 0.79 -2.21 -17.49
C ILE A 181 0.17 -2.65 -16.15
N MET A 182 -0.16 -1.72 -15.25
CA MET A 182 -0.82 -2.04 -13.99
C MET A 182 -2.21 -2.64 -14.20
N PHE A 183 -2.98 -2.13 -15.16
CA PHE A 183 -4.31 -2.63 -15.47
C PHE A 183 -4.25 -4.06 -16.05
N ALA A 184 -3.31 -4.33 -16.96
CA ALA A 184 -3.07 -5.68 -17.47
C ALA A 184 -2.70 -6.66 -16.33
N GLY A 185 -1.81 -6.24 -15.42
CA GLY A 185 -1.45 -7.04 -14.24
C GLY A 185 -2.64 -7.29 -13.30
N PHE A 186 -3.51 -6.30 -13.12
CA PHE A 186 -4.75 -6.43 -12.37
C PHE A 186 -5.69 -7.48 -12.99
N LEU A 187 -5.91 -7.42 -14.31
CA LEU A 187 -6.74 -8.39 -15.02
C LEU A 187 -6.19 -9.81 -14.86
N LEU A 188 -4.86 -10.00 -14.98
CA LEU A 188 -4.26 -11.31 -14.74
C LEU A 188 -4.50 -11.82 -13.32
N ILE A 189 -4.38 -10.98 -12.28
CA ILE A 189 -4.66 -11.41 -10.91
C ILE A 189 -6.14 -11.82 -10.75
N VAL A 190 -7.06 -11.02 -11.28
CA VAL A 190 -8.51 -11.31 -11.18
C VAL A 190 -8.89 -12.59 -11.92
N LEU A 191 -8.28 -12.83 -13.08
CA LEU A 191 -8.51 -14.03 -13.89
C LEU A 191 -7.72 -15.26 -13.41
N SER A 192 -6.72 -15.07 -12.54
CA SER A 192 -5.89 -16.15 -11.98
C SER A 192 -6.52 -16.89 -10.79
N LYS A 193 -7.76 -16.52 -10.45
CA LYS A 193 -8.48 -16.96 -9.26
C LYS A 193 -9.17 -18.30 -9.47
#